data_AF-A0AAD9L5A6-F1
#
_entry.id   AF-A0AAD9L5A6-F1
#
_cell.length_a   1.000
_cell.length_b   1.000
_cell.length_c   1.000
_cell.angle_alpha   90.00
_cell.angle_beta   90.00
_cell.angle_gamma   90.00
#
_symmetry.space_group_name_H-M   'P 1'
#
loop_
_entity.id
_entity.type
_entity.pdbx_description
1 polymer ?
#
loop_
_entity_poly.entity_id
_entity_poly.type
_entity_poly.pdbx_seq_one_letter_code
_entity_poly.pdbx_strand_id
1 'polypeptide(L)'
;MLKILLVFVVFAACDACRKIHCPGYGTFYKKGPYKHWPLPDCPETLNVKMHLYTRSNRNFGQIISASTIPSRFRTGKRTIFIVHGYWHANKWFPKMKNALLTKGDFNVITVDWDSKSFYSKAASNTRTAGAAVAKVAKHLVSHSRVSRQQLWCMGQSLGAHVCGNAGKTYRLRVVRAGLDPAGPKFKNNRAAGLVPQSADFVDAIHTGASFFGMMTPVGHVDFYPNGGKQQPGCESFWKLSHIYGTATRLLLRCSKRARFVLPDNPSIKSFLLGRRRCKTNDVQLAEAMTVADN
;
A
#
# COMPACT_ATOMS: atom_id res chain seq x y z
N MET A 1 -45.83 -22.03 47.25
CA MET A 1 -44.48 -22.45 46.80
C MET A 1 -44.29 -22.01 45.35
N LEU A 2 -43.52 -20.94 45.14
CA LEU A 2 -43.35 -20.24 43.88
C LEU A 2 -42.30 -20.95 43.02
N LYS A 3 -42.69 -21.46 41.85
CA LYS A 3 -41.77 -22.07 40.87
C LYS A 3 -40.92 -20.97 40.22
N ILE A 4 -39.63 -20.94 40.51
CA ILE A 4 -38.67 -20.08 39.82
C ILE A 4 -38.34 -20.73 38.47
N LEU A 5 -38.88 -20.15 37.39
CA LEU A 5 -38.53 -20.50 36.02
C LEU A 5 -37.16 -19.84 35.70
N LEU A 6 -36.10 -20.64 35.73
CA LEU A 6 -34.78 -20.22 35.25
C LEU A 6 -34.84 -20.02 33.73
N VAL A 7 -34.99 -18.77 33.29
CA VAL A 7 -34.86 -18.39 31.88
C VAL A 7 -33.38 -18.43 31.52
N PHE A 8 -32.95 -19.51 30.87
CA PHE A 8 -31.66 -19.56 30.18
C PHE A 8 -31.74 -18.67 28.94
N VAL A 9 -31.33 -17.40 29.07
CA VAL A 9 -31.00 -16.57 27.91
C VAL A 9 -29.70 -17.10 27.32
N VAL A 10 -29.81 -18.03 26.38
CA VAL A 10 -28.69 -18.40 25.52
C VAL A 10 -28.35 -17.17 24.69
N PHE A 11 -27.25 -16.49 25.03
CA PHE A 11 -26.61 -15.53 24.14
C PHE A 11 -26.13 -16.30 22.90
N ALA A 12 -26.99 -16.41 21.90
CA ALA A 12 -26.57 -16.76 20.55
C ALA A 12 -25.64 -15.63 20.08
N ALA A 13 -24.35 -15.80 20.30
CA ALA A 13 -23.33 -14.90 19.78
C ALA A 13 -23.51 -14.84 18.26
N CYS A 14 -24.03 -13.70 17.78
CA CYS A 14 -24.39 -13.54 16.38
C CYS A 14 -23.21 -13.87 15.47
N ASP A 15 -23.31 -14.98 14.74
CA ASP A 15 -22.26 -15.46 13.83
C ASP A 15 -22.03 -14.46 12.67
N ALA A 16 -23.06 -13.68 12.33
CA ALA A 16 -22.99 -12.57 11.39
C ALA A 16 -22.18 -11.36 11.93
N CYS A 17 -21.96 -11.25 13.24
CA CYS A 17 -21.11 -10.19 13.81
C CYS A 17 -19.60 -10.48 13.68
N ARG A 18 -19.21 -11.70 13.26
CA ARG A 18 -17.81 -12.15 13.20
C ARG A 18 -17.24 -12.30 11.80
N LYS A 19 -18.07 -12.37 10.76
CA LYS A 19 -17.64 -12.52 9.37
C LYS A 19 -18.56 -11.77 8.40
N ILE A 20 -18.02 -11.41 7.24
CA ILE A 20 -18.78 -10.89 6.10
C ILE A 20 -18.33 -11.63 4.84
N HIS A 21 -19.29 -12.07 4.03
CA HIS A 21 -19.01 -12.66 2.72
C HIS A 21 -19.18 -11.60 1.64
N CYS A 22 -18.16 -11.41 0.81
CA CYS A 22 -18.19 -10.49 -0.32
C CYS A 22 -18.17 -11.29 -1.64
N PRO A 23 -19.25 -11.20 -2.45
CA PRO A 23 -19.36 -11.95 -3.71
C PRO A 23 -18.13 -11.78 -4.60
N GLY A 24 -17.51 -12.88 -5.01
CA GLY A 24 -16.32 -12.86 -5.87
C GLY A 24 -15.03 -12.33 -5.23
N TYR A 25 -15.00 -12.12 -3.90
CA TYR A 25 -13.82 -11.76 -3.12
C TYR A 25 -13.59 -12.65 -1.89
N GLY A 26 -14.58 -13.46 -1.52
CA GLY A 26 -14.49 -14.41 -0.41
C GLY A 26 -14.97 -13.85 0.92
N THR A 27 -14.61 -14.51 2.01
CA THR A 27 -15.12 -14.21 3.36
C THR A 27 -14.06 -13.57 4.24
N PHE A 28 -14.42 -12.46 4.88
CA PHE A 28 -13.55 -11.69 5.77
C PHE A 28 -14.00 -11.87 7.21
N TYR A 29 -13.07 -12.24 8.08
CA TYR A 29 -13.35 -12.57 9.48
C TYR A 29 -12.76 -11.52 10.44
N LYS A 30 -13.37 -11.37 11.61
CA LYS A 30 -12.82 -10.77 12.83
C LYS A 30 -11.99 -11.80 13.60
N LYS A 31 -10.84 -12.20 13.03
CA LYS A 31 -9.94 -13.18 13.63
C LYS A 31 -8.47 -12.78 13.50
N GLY A 32 -7.63 -13.37 14.35
CA GLY A 32 -6.19 -13.10 14.40
C GLY A 32 -5.91 -11.60 14.48
N PRO A 33 -5.14 -11.01 13.54
CA PRO A 33 -4.78 -9.60 13.57
C PRO A 33 -6.00 -8.66 13.49
N TYR A 34 -7.17 -9.12 13.06
CA TYR A 34 -8.36 -8.28 12.86
C TYR A 34 -9.45 -8.50 13.91
N LYS A 35 -9.16 -9.23 15.01
CA LYS A 35 -10.15 -9.63 16.04
C LYS A 35 -10.97 -8.44 16.58
N HIS A 36 -10.32 -7.30 16.82
CA HIS A 36 -10.93 -6.12 17.43
C HIS A 36 -11.26 -5.00 16.42
N TRP A 37 -11.25 -5.31 15.12
CA TRP A 37 -11.52 -4.34 14.06
C TRP A 37 -12.96 -4.51 13.58
N PRO A 38 -13.64 -3.46 13.10
CA PRO A 38 -14.93 -3.61 12.44
C PRO A 38 -14.79 -4.52 11.20
N LEU A 39 -15.87 -5.20 10.79
CA LEU A 39 -15.87 -5.91 9.52
C LEU A 39 -15.71 -4.91 8.36
N PRO A 40 -14.96 -5.26 7.30
CA PRO A 40 -14.84 -4.38 6.13
C PRO A 40 -16.17 -4.31 5.37
N ASP A 41 -16.37 -3.25 4.59
CA ASP A 41 -17.40 -3.24 3.54
C ASP A 41 -16.91 -3.99 2.31
N CYS A 42 -17.83 -4.54 1.53
CA CYS A 42 -17.48 -5.22 0.29
C CYS A 42 -17.03 -4.23 -0.79
N PRO A 43 -16.17 -4.65 -1.75
CA PRO A 43 -15.61 -3.76 -2.76
C PRO A 43 -16.63 -2.96 -3.57
N GLU A 44 -17.82 -3.52 -3.81
CA GLU A 44 -18.94 -2.85 -4.47
C GLU A 44 -19.39 -1.62 -3.67
N THR A 45 -19.57 -1.76 -2.36
CA THR A 45 -19.92 -0.67 -1.44
C THR A 45 -18.80 0.37 -1.34
N LEU A 46 -17.55 -0.06 -1.44
CA LEU A 46 -16.38 0.83 -1.45
C LEU A 46 -16.19 1.59 -2.76
N ASN A 47 -17.02 1.31 -3.77
CA ASN A 47 -16.93 1.94 -5.09
C ASN A 47 -15.50 1.92 -5.65
N VAL A 48 -14.82 0.78 -5.53
CA VAL A 48 -13.41 0.66 -5.96
C VAL A 48 -13.34 0.83 -7.48
N LYS A 49 -12.79 1.95 -7.94
CA LYS A 49 -12.61 2.30 -9.34
C LYS A 49 -11.14 2.24 -9.72
N MET A 50 -10.83 1.53 -10.78
CA MET A 50 -9.48 1.45 -11.31
C MET A 50 -9.40 2.07 -12.70
N HIS A 51 -8.45 2.99 -12.89
CA HIS A 51 -8.24 3.66 -14.17
C HIS A 51 -6.83 3.37 -14.69
N LEU A 52 -6.77 2.83 -15.89
CA LEU A 52 -5.54 2.58 -16.64
C LEU A 52 -5.08 3.85 -17.35
N TYR A 53 -3.82 4.18 -17.15
CA TYR A 53 -3.08 5.19 -17.87
C TYR A 53 -1.81 4.60 -18.47
N THR A 54 -1.53 5.00 -19.70
CA THR A 54 -0.31 4.73 -20.43
C THR A 54 0.22 6.03 -21.02
N ARG A 55 1.38 5.98 -21.69
CA ARG A 55 1.90 7.14 -22.43
C ARG A 55 0.92 7.65 -23.50
N SER A 56 0.07 6.78 -24.04
CA SER A 56 -0.90 7.11 -25.09
C SER A 56 -2.19 7.76 -24.58
N ASN A 57 -2.50 7.63 -23.28
CA ASN A 57 -3.72 8.17 -22.69
C ASN A 57 -3.42 8.80 -21.31
N ARG A 58 -2.42 9.68 -21.27
CA ARG A 58 -1.93 10.26 -20.00
C ARG A 58 -3.02 11.04 -19.27
N ASN A 59 -3.88 11.74 -19.98
CA ASN A 59 -4.85 12.67 -19.38
C ASN A 59 -6.18 11.99 -19.05
N PHE A 60 -6.61 11.05 -19.91
CA PHE A 60 -7.91 10.37 -19.81
C PHE A 60 -7.71 8.88 -19.54
N GLY A 61 -7.94 8.49 -18.29
CA GLY A 61 -7.77 7.11 -17.84
C GLY A 61 -8.95 6.23 -18.24
N GLN A 62 -8.69 5.03 -18.73
CA GLN A 62 -9.73 4.08 -19.10
C GLN A 62 -10.07 3.16 -17.92
N ILE A 63 -11.34 2.90 -17.67
CA ILE A 63 -11.76 1.98 -16.60
C ILE A 63 -11.21 0.59 -16.89
N ILE A 64 -10.54 -0.02 -15.91
CA ILE A 64 -10.01 -1.37 -15.98
C ILE A 64 -10.58 -2.21 -14.83
N SER A 65 -10.95 -3.45 -15.11
CA SER A 65 -11.50 -4.38 -14.12
C SER A 65 -11.09 -5.81 -14.45
N ALA A 66 -11.55 -6.77 -13.63
CA ALA A 66 -11.39 -8.20 -13.94
C ALA A 66 -12.33 -8.71 -15.05
N SER A 67 -13.18 -7.85 -15.62
CA SER A 67 -14.04 -8.15 -16.77
C SER A 67 -13.71 -7.31 -17.99
N THR A 68 -12.98 -6.21 -17.83
CA THR A 68 -12.71 -5.24 -18.89
C THR A 68 -11.24 -4.86 -18.86
N ILE A 69 -10.49 -5.30 -19.87
CA ILE A 69 -9.12 -4.89 -20.13
C ILE A 69 -9.12 -3.89 -21.30
N PRO A 70 -8.82 -2.60 -21.07
CA PRO A 70 -8.88 -1.59 -22.12
C PRO A 70 -7.88 -1.82 -23.24
N SER A 71 -8.20 -1.38 -24.45
CA SER A 71 -7.34 -1.49 -25.63
C SER A 71 -5.98 -0.79 -25.50
N ARG A 72 -5.88 0.23 -24.63
CA ARG A 72 -4.61 0.90 -24.35
C ARG A 72 -3.70 0.12 -23.41
N PHE A 73 -4.16 -0.99 -22.82
CA PHE A 73 -3.32 -1.85 -21.99
C PHE A 73 -2.19 -2.45 -22.82
N ARG A 74 -0.97 -2.35 -22.32
CA ARG A 74 0.23 -2.82 -23.01
C ARG A 74 0.71 -4.13 -22.40
N THR A 75 0.41 -5.23 -23.07
CA THR A 75 0.88 -6.57 -22.73
C THR A 75 2.41 -6.63 -22.63
N GLY A 76 2.94 -7.39 -21.68
CA GLY A 76 4.38 -7.53 -21.45
C GLY A 76 5.08 -6.29 -20.88
N LYS A 77 4.33 -5.21 -20.58
CA LYS A 77 4.86 -4.04 -19.85
C LYS A 77 4.61 -4.18 -18.36
N ARG A 78 5.45 -3.54 -17.57
CA ARG A 78 5.28 -3.47 -16.12
C ARG A 78 3.98 -2.74 -15.79
N THR A 79 3.19 -3.35 -14.92
CA THR A 79 1.91 -2.80 -14.45
C THR A 79 2.05 -2.37 -13.00
N ILE A 80 1.80 -1.10 -12.76
CA ILE A 80 1.99 -0.45 -11.47
C ILE A 80 0.64 0.05 -10.98
N PHE A 81 0.11 -0.58 -9.93
CA PHE A 81 -1.02 -0.05 -9.18
C PHE A 81 -0.55 1.09 -8.29
N ILE A 82 -1.23 2.24 -8.31
CA ILE A 82 -1.00 3.33 -7.36
C ILE A 82 -2.26 3.55 -6.53
N VAL A 83 -2.13 3.48 -5.20
CA VAL A 83 -3.27 3.42 -4.27
C VAL A 83 -3.16 4.55 -3.24
N HIS A 84 -4.20 5.37 -3.15
CA HIS A 84 -4.24 6.45 -2.18
C HIS A 84 -4.60 5.95 -0.77
N GLY A 85 -4.40 6.83 0.21
CA GLY A 85 -4.73 6.57 1.61
C GLY A 85 -6.03 7.22 2.07
N TYR A 86 -6.16 7.38 3.39
CA TYR A 86 -7.32 7.96 4.05
C TYR A 86 -7.63 9.36 3.50
N TRP A 87 -8.85 9.58 3.00
CA TRP A 87 -9.39 10.87 2.56
C TRP A 87 -8.66 11.56 1.37
N HIS A 88 -7.64 10.95 0.76
CA HIS A 88 -6.68 11.68 -0.09
C HIS A 88 -6.39 11.05 -1.46
N ALA A 89 -7.42 10.79 -2.27
CA ALA A 89 -7.24 10.29 -3.65
C ALA A 89 -6.62 11.31 -4.62
N ASN A 90 -6.93 12.60 -4.48
CA ASN A 90 -6.97 13.46 -5.68
C ASN A 90 -5.68 14.22 -6.01
N LYS A 91 -4.82 14.56 -5.04
CA LYS A 91 -3.73 15.53 -5.28
C LYS A 91 -2.42 14.90 -5.81
N TRP A 92 -2.13 13.65 -5.50
CA TRP A 92 -0.82 13.03 -5.82
C TRP A 92 -0.84 12.09 -7.02
N PHE A 93 -1.98 11.43 -7.30
CA PHE A 93 -2.16 10.52 -8.42
C PHE A 93 -1.69 11.09 -9.76
N PRO A 94 -2.12 12.31 -10.19
CA PRO A 94 -1.67 12.86 -11.47
C PRO A 94 -0.15 13.03 -11.53
N LYS A 95 0.47 13.48 -10.43
CA LYS A 95 1.92 13.73 -10.35
C LYS A 95 2.71 12.42 -10.41
N MET A 96 2.36 11.42 -9.61
CA MET A 96 3.04 10.13 -9.60
C MET A 96 2.85 9.40 -10.92
N LYS A 97 1.61 9.28 -11.39
CA LYS A 97 1.30 8.67 -12.69
C LYS A 97 2.13 9.30 -13.80
N ASN A 98 2.12 10.63 -13.90
CA ASN A 98 2.86 11.32 -14.95
C ASN A 98 4.37 11.06 -14.85
N ALA A 99 4.93 11.02 -13.65
CA ALA A 99 6.36 10.73 -13.49
C ALA A 99 6.70 9.29 -13.87
N LEU A 100 5.87 8.31 -13.47
CA LEU A 100 6.04 6.91 -13.87
C LEU A 100 5.99 6.77 -15.39
N LEU A 101 5.00 7.37 -16.04
CA LEU A 101 4.85 7.33 -17.51
C LEU A 101 5.96 8.08 -18.25
N THR A 102 6.54 9.11 -17.65
CA THR A 102 7.75 9.77 -18.18
C THR A 102 8.98 8.87 -18.00
N LYS A 103 9.09 8.16 -16.87
CA LYS A 103 10.24 7.28 -16.57
C LYS A 103 10.31 6.04 -17.44
N GLY A 104 9.16 5.44 -17.77
CA GLY A 104 9.14 4.20 -18.51
C GLY A 104 7.83 3.97 -19.25
N ASP A 105 7.85 3.00 -20.15
CA ASP A 105 6.66 2.50 -20.82
C ASP A 105 5.96 1.49 -19.89
N PHE A 106 5.05 2.01 -19.06
CA PHE A 106 4.34 1.28 -18.02
C PHE A 106 2.83 1.35 -18.23
N ASN A 107 2.12 0.34 -17.73
CA ASN A 107 0.70 0.44 -17.42
C ASN A 107 0.59 1.01 -15.99
N VAL A 108 0.07 2.22 -15.82
CA VAL A 108 -0.17 2.79 -14.49
C VAL A 108 -1.65 2.72 -14.19
N ILE A 109 -2.03 2.01 -13.14
CA ILE A 109 -3.43 1.83 -12.73
C ILE A 109 -3.64 2.59 -11.42
N THR A 110 -4.41 3.68 -11.44
CA THR A 110 -4.85 4.32 -10.19
C THR A 110 -5.96 3.50 -9.56
N VAL A 111 -5.92 3.33 -8.25
CA VAL A 111 -6.94 2.63 -7.47
C VAL A 111 -7.62 3.64 -6.56
N ASP A 112 -8.81 4.08 -6.96
CA ASP A 112 -9.69 4.95 -6.19
C ASP A 112 -10.65 4.08 -5.39
N TRP A 113 -10.76 4.32 -4.09
CA TRP A 113 -11.61 3.55 -3.17
C TRP A 113 -12.17 4.47 -2.10
N ASP A 114 -13.40 4.19 -1.63
CA ASP A 114 -13.99 5.01 -0.58
C ASP A 114 -13.29 4.77 0.76
N SER A 115 -12.42 5.72 1.09
CA SER A 115 -11.64 5.76 2.31
C SER A 115 -12.19 6.77 3.32
N LYS A 116 -13.36 7.38 3.07
CA LYS A 116 -13.91 8.49 3.86
C LYS A 116 -14.72 8.06 5.09
N SER A 117 -14.77 6.76 5.40
CA SER A 117 -15.43 6.27 6.61
C SER A 117 -14.65 6.59 7.88
N PHE A 118 -15.21 6.27 9.05
CA PHE A 118 -14.47 6.32 10.32
C PHE A 118 -13.15 5.54 10.21
N TYR A 119 -12.06 6.06 10.77
CA TYR A 119 -10.72 5.52 10.53
C TYR A 119 -10.60 4.00 10.79
N SER A 120 -11.19 3.49 11.88
CA SER A 120 -11.19 2.05 12.17
C SER A 120 -11.86 1.22 11.07
N LYS A 121 -12.93 1.76 10.48
CA LYS A 121 -13.65 1.16 9.35
C LYS A 121 -12.81 1.25 8.07
N ALA A 122 -12.24 2.42 7.77
CA ALA A 122 -11.34 2.60 6.62
C ALA A 122 -10.11 1.68 6.69
N ALA A 123 -9.52 1.50 7.87
CA ALA A 123 -8.44 0.55 8.11
C ALA A 123 -8.87 -0.89 7.80
N SER A 124 -10.07 -1.31 8.23
CA SER A 124 -10.63 -2.61 7.84
C SER A 124 -10.88 -2.72 6.34
N ASN A 125 -11.41 -1.68 5.71
CA ASN A 125 -11.73 -1.62 4.28
C ASN A 125 -10.47 -1.77 3.40
N THR A 126 -9.26 -1.54 3.93
CA THR A 126 -8.02 -1.87 3.21
C THR A 126 -7.91 -3.35 2.80
N ARG A 127 -8.60 -4.25 3.51
CA ARG A 127 -8.62 -5.70 3.23
C ARG A 127 -9.39 -6.00 1.95
N THR A 128 -10.59 -5.45 1.81
CA THR A 128 -11.47 -5.68 0.65
C THR A 128 -11.01 -4.86 -0.55
N ALA A 129 -10.53 -3.62 -0.36
CA ALA A 129 -9.86 -2.87 -1.42
C ALA A 129 -8.60 -3.61 -1.95
N GLY A 130 -7.81 -4.23 -1.05
CA GLY A 130 -6.68 -5.06 -1.44
C GLY A 130 -7.10 -6.30 -2.23
N ALA A 131 -8.21 -6.95 -1.84
CA ALA A 131 -8.78 -8.06 -2.60
C ALA A 131 -9.24 -7.64 -4.01
N ALA A 132 -9.78 -6.43 -4.16
CA ALA A 132 -10.12 -5.87 -5.47
C ALA A 132 -8.89 -5.72 -6.38
N VAL A 133 -7.80 -5.14 -5.86
CA VAL A 133 -6.52 -5.03 -6.58
C VAL A 133 -5.98 -6.41 -6.96
N ALA A 134 -6.01 -7.36 -6.02
CA ALA A 134 -5.57 -8.73 -6.25
C ALA A 134 -6.39 -9.44 -7.34
N LYS A 135 -7.70 -9.20 -7.41
CA LYS A 135 -8.58 -9.79 -8.44
C LYS A 135 -8.22 -9.29 -9.84
N VAL A 136 -7.99 -7.98 -10.01
CA VAL A 136 -7.54 -7.41 -11.30
C VAL A 136 -6.13 -7.91 -11.64
N ALA A 137 -5.21 -7.91 -10.68
CA ALA A 137 -3.86 -8.45 -10.85
C ALA A 137 -3.88 -9.92 -11.32
N LYS A 138 -4.72 -10.76 -10.70
CA LYS A 138 -4.92 -12.16 -11.10
C LYS A 138 -5.43 -12.28 -12.52
N HIS A 139 -6.44 -11.50 -12.87
CA HIS A 139 -7.01 -11.52 -14.21
C HIS A 139 -5.98 -11.12 -15.29
N LEU A 140 -5.14 -10.10 -15.02
CA LEU A 140 -4.08 -9.67 -15.93
C LEU A 140 -3.04 -10.77 -16.18
N VAL A 141 -2.70 -11.55 -15.16
CA VAL A 141 -1.76 -12.66 -15.30
C VAL A 141 -2.37 -13.80 -16.10
N SER A 142 -3.63 -14.15 -15.83
CA SER A 142 -4.28 -15.28 -16.51
C SER A 142 -4.69 -14.98 -17.95
N HIS A 143 -5.03 -13.72 -18.29
CA HIS A 143 -5.65 -13.40 -19.58
C HIS A 143 -4.91 -12.35 -20.41
N SER A 144 -3.92 -11.65 -19.88
CA SER A 144 -3.26 -10.52 -20.57
C SER A 144 -1.76 -10.70 -20.76
N ARG A 145 -1.26 -11.95 -20.68
CA ARG A 145 0.18 -12.32 -20.80
C ARG A 145 1.09 -11.43 -19.94
N VAL A 146 0.62 -11.04 -18.76
CA VAL A 146 1.42 -10.30 -17.77
C VAL A 146 2.04 -11.32 -16.84
N SER A 147 3.35 -11.27 -16.66
CA SER A 147 4.00 -12.10 -15.65
C SER A 147 3.78 -11.51 -14.25
N ARG A 148 3.69 -12.36 -13.21
CA ARG A 148 3.60 -11.89 -11.81
C ARG A 148 4.75 -10.95 -11.44
N GLN A 149 5.92 -11.17 -12.05
CA GLN A 149 7.14 -10.38 -11.94
C GLN A 149 7.01 -8.94 -12.45
N GLN A 150 5.99 -8.66 -13.27
CA GLN A 150 5.69 -7.33 -13.80
C GLN A 150 4.65 -6.56 -12.96
N LEU A 151 4.06 -7.18 -11.93
CA LEU A 151 3.02 -6.56 -11.11
C LEU A 151 3.61 -5.87 -9.87
N TRP A 152 3.47 -4.55 -9.83
CA TRP A 152 3.94 -3.70 -8.75
C TRP A 152 2.77 -2.95 -8.12
N CYS A 153 2.83 -2.66 -6.82
CA CYS A 153 1.84 -1.82 -6.15
C CYS A 153 2.54 -0.75 -5.31
N MET A 154 2.16 0.50 -5.48
CA MET A 154 2.67 1.65 -4.73
C MET A 154 1.53 2.27 -3.91
N GLY A 155 1.66 2.27 -2.59
CA GLY A 155 0.58 2.69 -1.71
C GLY A 155 1.01 3.79 -0.75
N GLN A 156 0.16 4.81 -0.56
CA GLN A 156 0.34 5.90 0.40
C GLN A 156 -0.55 5.72 1.62
N SER A 157 -0.03 5.92 2.83
CA SER A 157 -0.83 5.85 4.07
C SER A 157 -1.63 4.53 4.14
N LEU A 158 -2.96 4.55 4.27
CA LEU A 158 -3.79 3.33 4.22
C LEU A 158 -3.63 2.54 2.90
N GLY A 159 -3.30 3.20 1.79
CA GLY A 159 -3.02 2.57 0.51
C GLY A 159 -1.81 1.64 0.54
N ALA A 160 -0.82 1.88 1.42
CA ALA A 160 0.28 0.95 1.64
C ALA A 160 -0.24 -0.41 2.15
N HIS A 161 -1.22 -0.38 3.06
CA HIS A 161 -1.85 -1.60 3.58
C HIS A 161 -2.81 -2.23 2.57
N VAL A 162 -3.45 -1.46 1.68
CA VAL A 162 -4.17 -2.00 0.52
C VAL A 162 -3.23 -2.82 -0.36
N CYS A 163 -2.06 -2.27 -0.72
CA CYS A 163 -1.04 -3.01 -1.46
C CYS A 163 -0.55 -4.25 -0.69
N GLY A 164 -0.34 -4.11 0.62
CA GLY A 164 0.05 -5.21 1.50
C GLY A 164 -0.96 -6.36 1.50
N ASN A 165 -2.25 -6.05 1.59
CA ASN A 165 -3.34 -7.02 1.53
C ASN A 165 -3.50 -7.63 0.13
N ALA A 166 -3.40 -6.82 -0.94
CA ALA A 166 -3.42 -7.32 -2.31
C ALA A 166 -2.29 -8.35 -2.54
N GLY A 167 -1.12 -8.03 -2.03
CA GLY A 167 0.04 -8.90 -1.99
C GLY A 167 -0.18 -10.20 -1.22
N LYS A 168 -0.82 -10.17 -0.05
CA LYS A 168 -1.17 -11.39 0.69
C LYS A 168 -2.18 -12.27 -0.06
N THR A 169 -3.08 -11.67 -0.83
CA THR A 169 -4.13 -12.40 -1.56
C THR A 169 -3.63 -13.06 -2.85
N TYR A 170 -2.72 -12.43 -3.60
CA TYR A 170 -2.28 -12.92 -4.91
C TYR A 170 -0.76 -12.89 -5.16
N ARG A 171 0.02 -12.49 -4.16
CA ARG A 171 1.49 -12.45 -4.15
C ARG A 171 2.10 -11.61 -5.29
N LEU A 172 2.03 -10.29 -5.15
CA LEU A 172 2.66 -9.34 -6.07
C LEU A 172 4.21 -9.44 -6.05
N ARG A 173 4.89 -8.99 -7.12
CA ARG A 173 6.36 -9.03 -7.18
C ARG A 173 7.01 -7.98 -6.30
N VAL A 174 6.54 -6.73 -6.40
CA VAL A 174 7.04 -5.61 -5.60
C VAL A 174 5.86 -4.88 -5.00
N VAL A 175 5.90 -4.66 -3.69
CA VAL A 175 5.07 -3.67 -3.02
C VAL A 175 5.98 -2.54 -2.55
N ARG A 176 5.79 -1.35 -3.10
CA ARG A 176 6.44 -0.14 -2.61
C ARG A 176 5.50 0.61 -1.71
N ALA A 177 5.71 0.46 -0.41
CA ALA A 177 5.08 1.27 0.60
C ALA A 177 5.82 2.59 0.79
N GLY A 178 6.27 3.16 -0.33
CA GLY A 178 7.21 4.27 -0.38
C GLY A 178 6.59 5.62 -0.03
N LEU A 179 5.53 5.65 0.79
CA LEU A 179 4.67 6.81 1.01
C LEU A 179 4.03 6.80 2.41
N ASP A 180 4.85 6.61 3.44
CA ASP A 180 4.49 6.74 4.86
C ASP A 180 3.32 5.83 5.29
N PRO A 181 3.55 4.51 5.48
CA PRO A 181 2.53 3.55 5.89
C PRO A 181 1.82 4.00 7.17
N ALA A 182 0.50 3.85 7.23
CA ALA A 182 -0.27 4.41 8.34
C ALA A 182 -0.08 3.61 9.65
N GLY A 183 0.27 4.30 10.73
CA GLY A 183 0.51 3.73 12.05
C GLY A 183 -0.72 3.32 12.83
N PRO A 184 -1.77 4.16 12.96
CA PRO A 184 -2.93 3.80 13.77
C PRO A 184 -3.57 2.49 13.29
N LYS A 185 -3.93 1.60 14.23
CA LYS A 185 -4.34 0.20 14.01
C LYS A 185 -3.24 -0.77 13.56
N PHE A 186 -2.24 -0.34 12.77
CA PHE A 186 -1.23 -1.25 12.19
C PHE A 186 0.08 -1.35 13.01
N LYS A 187 0.50 -0.29 13.72
CA LYS A 187 1.83 -0.19 14.35
C LYS A 187 2.21 -1.33 15.31
N ASN A 188 1.23 -1.86 16.03
CA ASN A 188 1.40 -2.94 17.01
C ASN A 188 0.86 -4.28 16.48
N ASN A 189 0.61 -4.36 15.18
CA ASN A 189 -0.06 -5.50 14.56
C ASN A 189 0.73 -5.99 13.34
N ARG A 190 1.82 -6.71 13.63
CA ARG A 190 2.81 -7.17 12.64
C ARG A 190 2.29 -8.19 11.63
N ALA A 191 1.02 -8.61 11.73
CA ALA A 191 0.37 -9.49 10.78
C ALA A 191 -0.71 -8.79 9.93
N ALA A 192 -1.15 -7.58 10.31
CA ALA A 192 -2.15 -6.81 9.55
C ALA A 192 -1.53 -6.01 8.42
N GLY A 193 -2.28 -5.83 7.32
CA GLY A 193 -1.93 -4.88 6.27
C GLY A 193 -0.61 -5.20 5.56
N LEU A 194 0.36 -4.31 5.68
CA LEU A 194 1.66 -4.40 5.00
C LEU A 194 2.69 -5.07 5.90
N VAL A 195 3.31 -6.11 5.38
CA VAL A 195 4.40 -6.86 6.03
C VAL A 195 5.40 -7.30 4.96
N PRO A 196 6.63 -7.74 5.32
CA PRO A 196 7.61 -8.18 4.31
C PRO A 196 7.08 -9.29 3.40
N GLN A 197 6.28 -10.21 3.95
CA GLN A 197 5.68 -11.32 3.21
C GLN A 197 4.56 -10.90 2.23
N SER A 198 4.18 -9.62 2.20
CA SER A 198 3.18 -9.13 1.25
C SER A 198 3.64 -9.23 -0.20
N ALA A 199 4.94 -9.28 -0.49
CA ALA A 199 5.44 -9.43 -1.85
C ALA A 199 6.81 -10.12 -1.86
N ASP A 200 7.29 -10.47 -3.05
CA ASP A 200 8.65 -11.02 -3.18
C ASP A 200 9.73 -9.97 -2.82
N PHE A 201 9.37 -8.67 -2.86
CA PHE A 201 10.17 -7.58 -2.31
C PHE A 201 9.26 -6.44 -1.85
N VAL A 202 9.58 -5.87 -0.69
CA VAL A 202 8.84 -4.77 -0.07
C VAL A 202 9.84 -3.71 0.36
N ASP A 203 9.66 -2.49 -0.14
CA ASP A 203 10.36 -1.32 0.39
C ASP A 203 9.34 -0.34 1.02
N ALA A 204 9.77 0.39 2.05
CA ALA A 204 8.95 1.39 2.73
C ALA A 204 9.73 2.68 2.95
N ILE A 205 9.05 3.83 2.84
CA ILE A 205 9.64 5.13 3.14
C ILE A 205 8.81 5.76 4.26
N HIS A 206 9.45 5.97 5.41
CA HIS A 206 8.88 6.53 6.62
C HIS A 206 9.21 8.00 6.69
N THR A 207 8.20 8.87 6.73
CA THR A 207 8.43 10.34 6.72
C THR A 207 7.59 11.09 7.74
N GLY A 208 6.58 10.48 8.33
CA GLY A 208 5.58 11.13 9.16
C GLY A 208 5.27 10.39 10.45
N ALA A 209 6.22 9.60 10.97
CA ALA A 209 5.96 8.73 12.10
C ALA A 209 5.71 9.46 13.42
N SER A 210 6.05 10.75 13.53
CA SER A 210 5.63 11.60 14.65
C SER A 210 4.13 11.90 14.67
N PHE A 211 3.42 11.63 13.57
CA PHE A 211 2.01 11.93 13.42
C PHE A 211 1.19 10.67 13.14
N PHE A 212 1.15 10.24 11.87
CA PHE A 212 0.28 9.16 11.42
C PHE A 212 1.03 8.03 10.73
N GLY A 213 2.33 8.19 10.45
CA GLY A 213 3.17 7.15 9.87
C GLY A 213 3.60 6.08 10.88
N MET A 214 4.23 5.03 10.40
CA MET A 214 4.88 4.00 11.23
C MET A 214 6.36 4.32 11.43
N MET A 215 6.93 4.08 12.61
CA MET A 215 8.39 3.90 12.77
C MET A 215 8.79 2.44 12.64
N THR A 216 7.88 1.52 13.02
CA THR A 216 8.13 0.08 12.94
C THR A 216 8.45 -0.33 11.49
N PRO A 217 9.54 -1.07 11.25
CA PRO A 217 9.84 -1.63 9.95
C PRO A 217 8.73 -2.55 9.44
N VAL A 218 8.37 -2.41 8.18
CA VAL A 218 7.31 -3.18 7.50
C VAL A 218 7.77 -3.79 6.18
N GLY A 219 8.95 -3.41 5.69
CA GLY A 219 9.53 -3.91 4.46
C GLY A 219 10.67 -4.90 4.66
N HIS A 220 11.24 -5.32 3.54
CA HIS A 220 12.58 -5.91 3.50
C HIS A 220 13.65 -4.82 3.61
N VAL A 221 13.31 -3.60 3.17
CA VAL A 221 14.13 -2.39 3.29
C VAL A 221 13.23 -1.24 3.69
N ASP A 222 13.59 -0.54 4.76
CA ASP A 222 12.83 0.58 5.31
C ASP A 222 13.74 1.82 5.34
N PHE A 223 13.30 2.90 4.70
CA PHE A 223 14.03 4.16 4.60
C PHE A 223 13.43 5.18 5.55
N TYR A 224 14.30 5.89 6.29
CA TYR A 224 13.90 6.90 7.28
C TYR A 224 14.52 8.26 6.97
N PRO A 225 14.14 8.95 5.88
CA PRO A 225 14.61 10.30 5.59
C PRO A 225 14.39 11.23 6.78
N ASN A 226 15.43 11.97 7.19
CA ASN A 226 15.39 12.88 8.33
C ASN A 226 14.90 12.18 9.62
N GLY A 227 15.34 10.93 9.84
CA GLY A 227 14.93 10.10 10.98
C GLY A 227 13.50 9.55 10.89
N GLY A 228 12.80 9.75 9.76
CA GLY A 228 11.46 9.24 9.48
C GLY A 228 10.31 9.84 10.29
N LYS A 229 10.62 10.86 11.09
CA LYS A 229 9.71 11.49 12.06
C LYS A 229 9.01 12.71 11.48
N GLN A 230 9.73 13.83 11.40
CA GLN A 230 9.24 15.10 10.89
C GLN A 230 10.18 15.57 9.78
N GLN A 231 9.61 16.00 8.66
CA GLN A 231 10.40 16.43 7.50
C GLN A 231 10.61 17.95 7.56
N PRO A 232 11.81 18.45 7.21
CA PRO A 232 12.07 19.89 7.14
C PRO A 232 11.01 20.64 6.30
N GLY A 233 10.54 21.79 6.78
CA GLY A 233 9.48 22.59 6.15
C GLY A 233 8.06 22.04 6.33
N CYS A 234 7.89 20.97 7.12
CA CYS A 234 6.61 20.39 7.51
C CYS A 234 6.37 20.53 9.03
N GLU A 235 6.74 21.67 9.63
CA GLU A 235 6.68 21.83 11.10
C GLU A 235 5.27 21.84 11.69
N SER A 236 4.24 22.26 10.93
CA SER A 236 2.88 22.40 11.44
C SER A 236 1.95 21.27 11.01
N PHE A 237 1.02 20.89 11.89
CA PHE A 237 -0.01 19.87 11.64
C PHE A 237 -0.83 20.18 10.37
N TRP A 238 -1.12 21.44 10.08
CA TRP A 238 -1.85 21.83 8.86
C TRP A 238 -1.08 21.58 7.54
N LYS A 239 0.23 21.37 7.61
CA LYS A 239 1.07 20.95 6.47
C LYS A 239 1.15 19.42 6.32
N LEU A 240 0.29 18.63 6.95
CA LEU A 240 0.26 17.15 6.83
C LEU A 240 0.13 16.62 5.39
N SER A 241 -0.57 17.34 4.51
CA SER A 241 -0.60 17.00 3.07
C SER A 241 0.80 17.08 2.43
N HIS A 242 1.71 17.86 3.01
CA HIS A 242 3.11 17.92 2.63
C HIS A 242 3.89 16.73 3.17
N ILE A 243 3.58 16.14 4.34
CA ILE A 243 4.29 14.95 4.85
C ILE A 243 4.10 13.76 3.92
N TYR A 244 2.85 13.44 3.58
CA TYR A 244 2.53 12.45 2.55
C TYR A 244 3.05 12.84 1.15
N GLY A 245 3.05 14.14 0.87
CA GLY A 245 3.67 14.72 -0.30
C GLY A 245 5.19 14.59 -0.31
N THR A 246 5.88 14.48 0.83
CA THR A 246 7.35 14.45 0.91
C THR A 246 7.87 13.11 0.44
N ALA A 247 7.31 12.00 0.91
CA ALA A 247 7.65 10.69 0.37
C ALA A 247 7.35 10.61 -1.14
N THR A 248 6.22 11.20 -1.58
CA THR A 248 5.88 11.31 -3.01
C THR A 248 6.91 12.16 -3.76
N ARG A 249 7.29 13.31 -3.21
CA ARG A 249 8.27 14.23 -3.80
C ARG A 249 9.67 13.62 -3.80
N LEU A 250 10.05 12.85 -2.79
CA LEU A 250 11.30 12.09 -2.74
C LEU A 250 11.32 11.09 -3.88
N LEU A 251 10.30 10.24 -4.01
CA LEU A 251 10.18 9.32 -5.15
C LEU A 251 10.20 10.05 -6.51
N LEU A 252 9.52 11.20 -6.62
CA LEU A 252 9.50 12.02 -7.83
C LEU A 252 10.85 12.70 -8.12
N ARG A 253 11.55 13.23 -7.12
CA ARG A 253 12.87 13.85 -7.25
C ARG A 253 13.94 12.81 -7.56
N CYS A 254 13.93 11.67 -6.87
CA CYS A 254 14.73 10.49 -7.22
C CYS A 254 14.45 10.07 -8.66
N SER A 255 13.19 10.10 -9.10
CA SER A 255 12.88 9.80 -10.50
C SER A 255 13.53 10.83 -11.45
N LYS A 256 13.45 12.14 -11.18
CA LYS A 256 13.93 13.19 -12.10
C LYS A 256 15.45 13.42 -12.08
N ARG A 257 16.18 13.06 -11.00
CA ARG A 257 17.59 13.44 -10.80
C ARG A 257 18.55 12.34 -10.32
N ALA A 258 18.14 11.10 -10.04
CA ALA A 258 19.01 10.21 -9.27
C ALA A 258 20.29 9.75 -10.02
N ARG A 259 21.41 10.42 -9.75
CA ARG A 259 22.54 9.73 -9.11
C ARG A 259 22.14 9.57 -7.65
N PHE A 260 21.89 8.33 -7.23
CA PHE A 260 22.05 8.04 -5.82
C PHE A 260 23.53 8.30 -5.52
N VAL A 261 23.85 9.21 -4.59
CA VAL A 261 25.09 9.06 -3.84
C VAL A 261 24.84 7.82 -2.99
N LEU A 262 25.13 6.68 -3.61
CA LEU A 262 25.17 5.41 -2.91
C LEU A 262 26.27 5.57 -1.86
N PRO A 263 26.08 5.06 -0.63
CA PRO A 263 27.14 5.07 0.36
C PRO A 263 28.43 4.55 -0.28
N ASP A 264 29.57 5.20 -0.04
CA ASP A 264 30.87 4.77 -0.59
C ASP A 264 31.32 3.39 -0.07
N ASN A 265 30.50 2.78 0.79
CA ASN A 265 30.55 1.38 1.12
C ASN A 265 30.18 0.50 -0.10
N PRO A 266 31.15 -0.23 -0.69
CA PRO A 266 30.94 -1.03 -1.91
C PRO A 266 29.89 -2.13 -1.72
N SER A 267 29.73 -2.64 -0.49
CA SER A 267 28.76 -3.68 -0.17
C SER A 267 27.32 -3.15 -0.23
N ILE A 268 27.05 -1.98 0.36
CA ILE A 268 25.73 -1.33 0.31
C ILE A 268 25.41 -0.86 -1.10
N LYS A 269 26.40 -0.30 -1.80
CA LYS A 269 26.30 0.07 -3.22
C LYS A 269 25.96 -1.13 -4.10
N SER A 270 26.62 -2.27 -3.90
CA SER A 270 26.31 -3.51 -4.62
C SER A 270 24.95 -4.08 -4.26
N PHE A 271 24.51 -3.97 -3.00
CA PHE A 271 23.21 -4.44 -2.51
C PHE A 271 22.03 -3.65 -3.08
N LEU A 272 22.08 -2.32 -3.03
CA LEU A 272 21.04 -1.44 -3.58
C LEU A 272 20.96 -1.52 -5.12
N LEU A 273 22.05 -1.91 -5.78
CA LEU A 273 22.10 -2.21 -7.21
C LEU A 273 21.70 -3.66 -7.56
N GLY A 274 21.30 -4.47 -6.57
CA GLY A 274 20.81 -5.84 -6.77
C GLY A 274 21.90 -6.87 -7.06
N ARG A 275 23.16 -6.58 -6.75
CA ARG A 275 24.34 -7.44 -7.04
C ARG A 275 24.73 -8.39 -5.89
N ARG A 276 24.09 -8.35 -4.71
CA ARG A 276 24.28 -9.30 -3.57
C ARG A 276 23.00 -9.52 -2.74
N ARG A 277 22.95 -10.61 -1.96
CA ARG A 277 21.88 -10.94 -0.97
C ARG A 277 22.33 -10.59 0.47
N CYS A 278 21.39 -10.16 1.33
CA CYS A 278 21.63 -9.67 2.70
C CYS A 278 22.39 -10.66 3.60
N LYS A 279 23.26 -10.14 4.48
CA LYS A 279 23.74 -10.83 5.68
C LYS A 279 23.43 -10.01 6.95
N THR A 280 23.48 -10.69 8.09
CA THR A 280 22.97 -10.25 9.41
C THR A 280 23.60 -8.97 9.97
N ASN A 281 24.76 -8.54 9.45
CA ASN A 281 25.52 -7.41 9.97
C ASN A 281 25.23 -6.09 9.23
N ASP A 282 24.44 -6.11 8.15
CA ASP A 282 24.12 -4.94 7.32
C ASP A 282 23.07 -4.00 7.98
N VAL A 283 22.48 -4.43 9.11
CA VAL A 283 21.37 -3.74 9.81
C VAL A 283 21.87 -2.56 10.66
N GLN A 284 23.12 -2.57 11.12
CA GLN A 284 23.69 -1.49 11.97
C GLN A 284 24.09 -0.23 11.20
N LEU A 285 24.20 -0.27 9.87
CA LEU A 285 24.71 0.85 9.05
C LEU A 285 23.64 1.86 8.60
N ALA A 286 22.36 1.60 8.83
CA ALA A 286 21.28 2.54 8.49
C ALA A 286 21.19 3.76 9.42
N GLU A 287 21.86 3.71 10.59
CA GLU A 287 21.83 4.79 11.59
C GLU A 287 22.78 5.96 11.26
N ALA A 288 23.73 5.82 10.32
CA ALA A 288 24.73 6.84 10.00
C ALA A 288 24.30 7.86 8.92
N MET A 289 23.06 7.84 8.43
CA MET A 289 22.60 8.68 7.31
C MET A 289 22.01 10.05 7.73
N THR A 290 22.18 10.46 8.99
CA THR A 290 21.94 11.84 9.42
C THR A 290 23.18 12.69 9.20
N VAL A 291 22.96 13.94 8.78
CA VAL A 291 23.94 15.02 8.52
C VAL A 291 24.47 15.08 7.09
N ALA A 292 23.83 15.95 6.30
CA ALA A 292 24.50 16.92 5.45
C ALA A 292 23.44 17.95 5.03
N ASP A 293 23.24 18.95 5.89
CA ASP A 293 22.62 20.22 5.50
C ASP A 293 23.54 20.95 4.53
N ASN A 294 22.93 21.58 3.53
CA ASN A 294 23.34 22.84 2.92
C ASN A 294 22.09 23.51 2.36
#